data_AF-A0A976D285-F1
#
_entry.id   AF-A0A976D285-F1
#
_cell.length_a   1.000
_cell.length_b   1.000
_cell.length_c   1.000
_cell.angle_alpha   90.00
_cell.angle_beta   90.00
_cell.angle_gamma   90.00
#
_symmetry.space_group_name_H-M   'P 1'
#
loop_
_entity.id
_entity.type
_entity.pdbx_description
1 polymer ?
#
loop_
_entity_poly.entity_id
_entity_poly.type
_entity_poly.pdbx_seq_one_letter_code
_entity_poly.pdbx_strand_id
1 'polypeptide(L)'
;MDNYAPLMKIQEKVFKNRNFAKVQLADLNNELRFNKGQIEVPRMQIQTNIMHLFVEGVYGLSGPTDLRIQVPLKNLRKSEGMDLPKASDNTAKGGASIYLRAKSNGNEPVGIALDAFGAVRKTKVEAKIK
;
A
#
# COMPACT_ATOMS: atom_id res chain seq x y z
N MET A 1 17.55 -9.77 9.90
CA MET A 1 16.33 -10.58 10.08
C MET A 1 15.20 -9.59 9.87
N ASP A 2 14.65 -9.54 8.66
CA ASP A 2 13.82 -8.39 8.28
C ASP A 2 12.41 -8.90 8.00
N ASN A 3 11.75 -9.37 9.06
CA ASN A 3 10.37 -9.84 9.02
C ASN A 3 9.42 -8.63 9.03
N TYR A 4 9.24 -8.00 7.88
CA TYR A 4 8.20 -7.00 7.67
C TYR A 4 6.82 -7.68 7.63
N ALA A 5 6.22 -7.91 8.80
CA ALA A 5 4.94 -8.60 8.96
C ALA A 5 3.80 -8.08 8.03
N PRO A 6 3.67 -6.76 7.77
CA PRO A 6 2.68 -6.26 6.81
C PRO A 6 2.93 -6.72 5.36
N LEU A 7 4.19 -6.78 4.93
CA LEU A 7 4.54 -7.23 3.58
C LEU A 7 4.30 -8.73 3.41
N MET A 8 4.54 -9.53 4.45
CA MET A 8 4.23 -10.97 4.44
C MET A 8 2.72 -11.22 4.29
N LYS A 9 1.87 -10.46 5.00
CA LYS A 9 0.40 -10.55 4.83
C LYS A 9 -0.05 -10.20 3.40
N ILE A 10 0.63 -9.25 2.75
CA ILE A 10 0.37 -8.90 1.34
C ILE A 10 0.87 -10.03 0.42
N GLN A 11 2.05 -10.61 0.69
CA GLN A 11 2.56 -11.78 -0.03
C GLN A 11 1.55 -12.92 0.00
N GLU A 12 1.06 -13.32 1.16
CA GLU A 12 0.11 -14.43 1.30
C GLU A 12 -1.17 -14.19 0.50
N LYS A 13 -1.63 -12.93 0.43
CA LYS A 13 -2.87 -12.57 -0.27
C LYS A 13 -2.72 -12.39 -1.77
N VAL A 14 -1.56 -11.91 -2.24
CA VAL A 14 -1.37 -11.49 -3.64
C VAL A 14 -0.32 -12.32 -4.37
N PHE A 15 0.68 -12.85 -3.67
CA PHE A 15 1.88 -13.48 -4.22
C PHE A 15 2.19 -14.84 -3.56
N LYS A 16 1.22 -15.78 -3.60
CA LYS A 16 1.26 -17.08 -2.89
C LYS A 16 2.60 -17.85 -3.00
N ASN A 17 3.33 -17.72 -4.11
CA ASN A 17 4.56 -18.50 -4.40
C ASN A 17 5.82 -17.63 -4.61
N ARG A 18 5.86 -16.39 -4.09
CA ARG A 18 7.02 -15.49 -4.29
C ARG A 18 7.85 -15.36 -3.03
N ASN A 19 9.17 -15.41 -3.17
CA ASN A 19 10.11 -15.29 -2.06
C ASN A 19 10.36 -13.82 -1.67
N PHE A 20 10.04 -13.45 -0.43
CA PHE A 20 10.28 -12.12 0.15
C PHE A 20 11.41 -12.14 1.20
N ALA A 21 12.29 -13.14 1.20
CA ALA A 21 13.33 -13.27 2.23
C ALA A 21 14.36 -12.12 2.24
N LYS A 22 14.51 -11.37 1.13
CA LYS A 22 15.46 -10.25 0.99
C LYS A 22 14.79 -9.05 0.34
N VAL A 23 13.83 -8.44 1.03
CA VAL A 23 13.19 -7.20 0.57
C VAL A 23 14.04 -6.00 0.96
N GLN A 24 14.37 -5.17 -0.04
CA GLN A 24 14.96 -3.85 0.15
C GLN A 24 13.94 -2.80 -0.29
N LEU A 25 13.84 -1.69 0.44
CA LEU A 25 12.95 -0.58 0.12
C LEU A 25 13.78 0.60 -0.42
N ALA A 26 13.24 1.31 -1.42
CA ALA A 26 13.75 2.63 -1.79
C ALA A 26 13.46 3.65 -0.68
N ASP A 27 14.17 4.79 -0.68
CA ASP A 27 13.89 5.86 0.25
C ASP A 27 12.46 6.37 0.06
N LEU A 28 11.74 6.47 1.18
CA LEU A 28 10.38 6.98 1.22
C LEU A 28 10.43 8.47 1.51
N ASN A 29 9.99 9.28 0.55
CA ASN A 29 9.80 10.71 0.73
C ASN A 29 8.31 11.04 0.60
N ASN A 30 7.68 11.44 1.70
CA ASN A 30 6.27 11.81 1.71
C ASN A 30 5.92 12.72 2.90
N GLU A 31 4.92 13.57 2.72
CA GLU A 31 4.38 14.44 3.75
C GLU A 31 3.16 13.78 4.40
N LEU A 32 3.29 13.38 5.67
CA LEU A 32 2.18 12.84 6.44
C LEU A 32 1.49 13.97 7.22
N ARG A 33 0.16 14.01 7.22
CA ARG A 33 -0.58 15.01 7.98
C ARG A 33 -1.09 14.40 9.28
N PHE A 34 -0.73 15.03 10.39
CA PHE A 34 -1.14 14.59 11.72
C PHE A 34 -2.29 15.47 12.21
N ASN A 35 -3.40 14.86 12.58
CA ASN A 35 -4.56 15.57 13.11
C ASN A 35 -5.31 14.70 14.12
N LYS A 36 -5.48 15.20 15.35
CA LYS A 36 -6.34 14.57 16.39
C LYS A 36 -6.13 13.05 16.55
N GLY A 37 -4.89 12.60 16.64
CA GLY A 37 -4.55 11.17 16.82
C GLY A 37 -4.70 10.31 15.56
N GLN A 38 -4.89 10.94 14.40
CA GLN A 38 -4.91 10.29 13.09
C GLN A 38 -3.74 10.80 12.24
N ILE A 39 -3.19 9.88 11.44
CA ILE A 39 -2.21 10.16 10.40
C ILE A 39 -2.93 10.00 9.08
N GLU A 40 -3.13 11.10 8.37
CA GLU A 40 -3.57 11.07 6.98
C GLU A 40 -2.35 10.79 6.10
N VAL A 41 -2.42 9.68 5.38
CA VAL A 41 -1.41 9.21 4.44
C VAL A 41 -1.89 9.61 3.05
N PRO A 42 -1.35 10.68 2.45
CA PRO A 42 -1.60 10.94 1.04
C PRO A 42 -1.04 9.79 0.22
N ARG A 43 -1.51 9.69 -1.02
CA ARG A 43 -1.10 8.62 -1.93
C ARG A 43 0.42 8.55 -2.05
N MET A 44 0.97 7.46 -1.51
CA MET A 44 2.40 7.18 -1.47
C MET A 44 2.69 5.94 -2.29
N GLN A 45 3.80 5.96 -3.02
CA GLN A 45 4.34 4.79 -3.68
C GLN A 45 5.48 4.22 -2.83
N ILE A 46 5.31 2.98 -2.41
CA ILE A 46 6.33 2.17 -1.75
C ILE A 46 6.99 1.31 -2.81
N GLN A 47 8.28 1.52 -3.03
CA GLN A 47 9.09 0.74 -3.97
C GLN A 47 10.01 -0.21 -3.22
N THR A 48 10.05 -1.45 -3.68
CA THR A 48 10.96 -2.47 -3.21
C THR A 48 11.69 -3.12 -4.39
N ASN A 49 12.78 -3.80 -4.11
CA ASN A 49 13.55 -4.57 -5.12
C ASN A 49 12.73 -5.70 -5.77
N ILE A 50 11.56 -6.04 -5.24
CA ILE A 50 10.69 -7.07 -5.79
C ILE A 50 9.34 -6.54 -6.29
N MET A 51 8.83 -5.41 -5.79
CA MET A 51 7.57 -4.84 -6.24
C MET A 51 7.44 -3.37 -5.88
N HIS A 52 6.44 -2.71 -6.45
CA HIS A 52 6.00 -1.40 -5.98
C HIS A 52 4.51 -1.43 -5.70
N LEU A 53 4.07 -0.76 -4.66
CA LEU A 53 2.67 -0.68 -4.27
C LEU A 53 2.34 0.76 -3.88
N PHE A 54 1.05 1.09 -3.84
CA PHE A 54 0.60 2.41 -3.41
C PHE A 54 -0.24 2.29 -2.16
N VAL A 55 -0.06 3.22 -1.21
CA VAL A 55 -0.83 3.30 0.03
C VAL A 55 -1.43 4.69 0.17
N GLU A 56 -2.70 4.76 0.54
CA GLU A 56 -3.41 6.02 0.83
C GLU A 56 -4.50 5.77 1.88
N GLY A 57 -4.83 6.78 2.68
CA GLY A 57 -5.94 6.72 3.63
C GLY A 57 -5.61 7.28 5.00
N VAL A 58 -6.27 6.76 6.03
CA VAL A 58 -6.15 7.26 7.41
C VAL A 58 -5.67 6.14 8.32
N TYR A 59 -4.62 6.40 9.09
CA TYR A 59 -4.12 5.52 10.14
C TYR A 59 -4.41 6.15 11.51
N GLY A 60 -5.24 5.48 12.32
CA GLY A 60 -5.54 5.93 13.68
C GLY A 60 -4.52 5.37 14.66
N LEU A 61 -3.83 6.25 15.41
CA LEU A 61 -2.90 5.82 16.47
C LEU A 61 -3.64 5.15 17.64
N SER A 62 -4.81 5.67 17.96
CA SER A 62 -5.72 5.17 19.01
C SER A 62 -7.16 5.05 18.52
N GLY A 63 -7.36 5.03 17.20
CA GLY A 63 -8.66 5.11 16.56
C GLY A 63 -8.76 4.24 15.31
N PRO A 64 -9.83 4.38 14.52
CA PRO A 64 -10.03 3.53 13.36
C PRO A 64 -8.93 3.76 12.32
N THR A 65 -8.50 2.66 11.70
CA THR A 65 -7.59 2.65 10.56
C THR A 65 -8.37 2.24 9.32
N ASP A 66 -8.17 2.98 8.23
CA ASP A 66 -8.73 2.68 6.92
C ASP A 66 -7.71 3.08 5.84
N LEU A 67 -6.85 2.12 5.48
CA LEU A 67 -5.84 2.29 4.45
C LEU A 67 -6.21 1.47 3.22
N ARG A 68 -6.05 2.08 2.05
CA ARG A 68 -6.11 1.42 0.76
C ARG A 68 -4.71 1.08 0.30
N ILE A 69 -4.57 -0.13 -0.23
CA ILE A 69 -3.32 -0.62 -0.79
C ILE A 69 -3.61 -1.04 -2.23
N GLN A 70 -2.94 -0.41 -3.18
CA GLN A 70 -3.01 -0.77 -4.60
C GLN A 70 -1.75 -1.54 -4.97
N VAL A 71 -1.94 -2.76 -5.48
CA VAL A 71 -0.88 -3.64 -5.95
C VAL A 71 -1.02 -3.82 -7.47
N PRO A 72 -0.19 -3.13 -8.28
CA PRO A 72 -0.16 -3.30 -9.73
C PRO A 72 0.01 -4.76 -10.16
N LEU A 73 -0.80 -5.20 -11.13
CA LEU A 73 -0.73 -6.56 -11.69
C LEU A 73 0.63 -6.85 -12.34
N LYS A 74 1.34 -5.81 -12.82
CA LYS A 74 2.71 -5.94 -13.31
C LYS A 74 3.68 -6.51 -12.27
N ASN A 75 3.39 -6.36 -10.97
CA ASN A 75 4.19 -6.98 -9.91
C ASN A 75 4.06 -8.50 -9.88
N LEU A 76 2.96 -9.07 -10.39
CA LEU A 76 2.74 -10.52 -10.38
C LEU A 76 3.65 -11.24 -11.37
N ARG A 77 4.21 -10.52 -12.35
CA ARG A 77 5.21 -11.06 -13.25
C ARG A 77 6.50 -11.26 -12.45
N LYS A 78 7.06 -12.47 -12.54
CA LYS A 78 8.33 -12.82 -11.92
C LYS A 78 9.44 -12.04 -12.63
N SER A 79 9.94 -10.97 -12.03
CA SER A 79 11.21 -10.36 -12.45
C SER A 79 12.32 -10.82 -11.52
N GLU A 80 13.53 -10.99 -12.07
CA GLU A 80 14.72 -11.46 -11.33
C GLU A 80 15.28 -10.41 -10.35
N GLY A 81 14.71 -9.21 -10.38
CA GLY A 81 15.02 -8.07 -9.54
C GLY A 81 14.40 -6.83 -10.18
N MET A 82 14.20 -5.78 -9.39
CA MET A 82 13.88 -4.44 -9.89
C MET A 82 14.98 -3.52 -9.40
N ASP A 83 15.58 -2.77 -10.32
CA ASP A 83 16.49 -1.69 -9.93
C ASP A 83 15.70 -0.71 -9.06
N LEU A 84 16.15 -0.58 -7.81
CA LEU A 84 15.56 0.33 -6.86
C LEU A 84 15.98 1.76 -7.25
N PRO A 85 15.03 2.65 -7.56
CA PRO A 85 15.36 4.05 -7.68
C PRO A 85 15.77 4.59 -6.31
N LYS A 86 16.58 5.66 -6.30
CA LYS A 86 17.04 6.29 -5.05
C LYS A 86 15.87 6.75 -4.19
N ALA A 87 14.82 7.30 -4.81
CA ALA A 87 13.61 7.73 -4.12
C ALA A 87 12.38 7.53 -5.02
N SER A 88 11.23 7.31 -4.40
CA SER A 88 9.93 7.24 -5.07
C SER A 88 9.37 8.65 -5.29
N ASP A 89 8.93 8.96 -6.52
CA ASP A 89 8.37 10.27 -6.88
C ASP A 89 6.86 10.41 -6.58
N ASN A 90 6.21 9.33 -6.12
CA ASN A 90 4.78 9.25 -5.84
C ASN A 90 3.83 9.62 -7.01
N THR A 91 4.33 9.75 -8.25
CA THR A 91 3.53 10.20 -9.40
C THR A 91 2.87 9.07 -10.18
N ALA A 92 3.34 7.83 -10.01
CA ALA A 92 2.88 6.73 -10.85
C ALA A 92 1.42 6.33 -10.56
N LYS A 93 0.68 6.02 -11.63
CA LYS A 93 -0.75 5.63 -11.54
C LYS A 93 -0.97 4.16 -11.19
N GLY A 94 0.04 3.31 -11.35
CA GLY A 94 -0.01 1.87 -11.06
C GLY A 94 -0.76 0.99 -12.07
N GLY A 95 -1.70 1.54 -12.86
CA GLY A 95 -2.41 0.80 -13.91
C GLY A 95 -3.35 -0.28 -13.36
N ALA A 96 -3.61 -1.34 -14.15
CA ALA A 96 -4.42 -2.48 -13.72
C ALA A 96 -3.85 -3.10 -12.44
N SER A 97 -4.67 -3.22 -11.40
CA SER A 97 -4.20 -3.49 -10.03
C SER A 97 -5.16 -4.36 -9.23
N ILE A 98 -4.62 -5.11 -8.27
CA ILE A 98 -5.36 -5.69 -7.15
C ILE A 98 -5.43 -4.64 -6.05
N TYR A 99 -6.63 -4.44 -5.48
CA TYR A 99 -6.82 -3.53 -4.37
C TYR A 99 -7.03 -4.34 -3.09
N LEU A 100 -6.30 -3.97 -2.05
CA LEU A 100 -6.48 -4.45 -0.70
C LEU A 100 -6.90 -3.29 0.20
N ARG A 101 -7.54 -3.61 1.30
CA ARG A 101 -7.90 -2.65 2.33
C ARG A 101 -7.44 -3.14 3.69
N ALA A 102 -6.70 -2.30 4.39
CA ALA A 102 -6.28 -2.53 5.76
C ALA A 102 -7.20 -1.74 6.68
N LYS A 103 -7.95 -2.45 7.54
CA LYS A 103 -8.95 -1.86 8.44
C LYS A 103 -8.78 -2.31 9.89
N SER A 104 -9.05 -1.39 10.80
CA SER A 104 -9.26 -1.68 12.23
C SER A 104 -10.21 -0.64 12.82
N ASN A 105 -10.94 -1.01 13.87
CA ASN A 105 -11.76 -0.09 14.65
C ASN A 105 -10.99 0.54 15.83
N GLY A 106 -9.67 0.30 15.93
CA GLY A 106 -8.77 0.92 16.93
C GLY A 106 -8.31 -0.04 18.03
N ASN A 107 -9.19 -0.93 18.49
CA ASN A 107 -8.88 -1.88 19.58
C ASN A 107 -8.47 -3.28 19.10
N GLU A 108 -8.35 -3.47 17.79
CA GLU A 108 -8.04 -4.77 17.17
C GLU A 108 -6.83 -4.66 16.23
N PRO A 109 -6.04 -5.74 16.04
CA PRO A 109 -5.00 -5.78 15.03
C PRO A 109 -5.55 -5.42 13.66
N VAL A 110 -4.77 -4.67 12.86
CA VAL A 110 -5.20 -4.27 11.51
C VAL A 110 -5.38 -5.51 10.62
N GLY A 111 -6.62 -5.75 10.21
CA GLY A 111 -7.01 -6.78 9.26
C GLY A 111 -6.79 -6.31 7.82
N ILE A 112 -6.36 -7.21 6.94
CA ILE A 112 -6.15 -6.93 5.51
C ILE A 112 -7.07 -7.82 4.68
N ALA A 113 -7.85 -7.24 3.77
CA ALA A 113 -8.77 -7.97 2.90
C ALA A 113 -8.74 -7.45 1.46
N LEU A 114 -9.21 -8.25 0.51
CA LEU A 114 -9.38 -7.83 -0.88
C LEU A 114 -10.50 -6.77 -0.97
N ASP A 115 -10.25 -5.65 -1.66
CA ASP A 115 -11.23 -4.60 -1.89
C ASP A 115 -11.72 -4.64 -3.34
N ALA A 116 -12.71 -5.50 -3.60
CA ALA A 116 -13.34 -5.63 -4.92
C ALA A 116 -13.96 -4.31 -5.44
N PHE A 117 -14.22 -3.33 -4.54
CA PHE A 117 -14.82 -2.04 -4.88
C PHE A 117 -13.82 -0.87 -4.81
N GLY A 118 -12.54 -1.14 -4.59
CA GLY A 118 -11.51 -0.10 -4.42
C GLY A 118 -11.39 0.81 -5.64
N ALA A 119 -11.39 0.23 -6.85
CA ALA A 119 -11.30 0.95 -8.12
C ALA A 119 -12.51 1.89 -8.36
N VAL A 120 -13.72 1.45 -7.97
CA VAL A 120 -14.97 2.19 -8.22
C VAL A 120 -15.12 3.43 -7.32
N ARG A 121 -14.49 3.41 -6.14
CA ARG A 121 -14.61 4.51 -5.16
C ARG A 121 -13.75 5.73 -5.49
N LYS A 122 -12.66 5.59 -6.25
CA LYS A 122 -11.81 6.73 -6.69
C LYS A 122 -12.60 7.75 -7.51
N THR A 123 -13.41 7.26 -8.45
CA THR A 123 -14.23 8.09 -9.35
C THR A 123 -15.23 8.97 -8.60
N LYS A 124 -15.71 8.51 -7.43
CA LYS A 124 -16.74 9.22 -6.65
C LYS A 124 -16.17 10.32 -5.74
N VAL A 125 -14.90 10.22 -5.33
CA VAL A 125 -14.23 11.26 -4.53
C VAL A 125 -13.77 12.40 -5.43
N GLU A 126 -13.23 12.09 -6.62
CA GLU A 126 -12.88 13.10 -7.62
C GLU A 126 -14.13 13.82 -8.18
N ALA A 127 -15.26 13.12 -8.34
CA ALA A 127 -16.51 13.73 -8.80
C ALA A 127 -17.22 14.63 -7.75
N LYS A 128 -16.81 14.60 -6.48
CA LYS A 128 -17.33 15.50 -5.44
C LYS A 128 -16.50 16.77 -5.25
N ILE A 129 -15.38 16.89 -5.98
CA ILE A 129 -14.55 18.09 -6.02
C ILE A 129 -14.73 18.69 -7.42
N LYS A 130 -15.92 19.19 -7.69
CA LYS A 130 -16.20 20.04 -8.85
C LYS A 130 -17.37 20.96 -8.56
#